data_AF-C5TCZ9-F1
#
_entry.id   AF-C5TCZ9-F1
#
_cell.length_a   1.000
_cell.length_b   1.000
_cell.length_c   1.000
_cell.angle_alpha   90.00
_cell.angle_beta   90.00
_cell.angle_gamma   90.00
#
_symmetry.space_group_name_H-M   'P 1'
#
loop_
_entity.id
_entity.type
_entity.pdbx_description
1 polymer ?
#
loop_
_entity_poly.entity_id
_entity_poly.type
_entity_poly.pdbx_seq_one_letter_code
_entity_poly.pdbx_strand_id
1 'polypeptide(L)'
;MVHSSTFRLRVRRVPPFIASRTFVALTLGCSALLAGCGEAAAPAAPAEAAPPVVQGTQLRFPPDHPQLALLGVSEARPSTQIAVDLPARLVWNEERTQRIYAPFAGRVAAIRADLGQTVKAGAPLALLASPDFGQAQADTAKA
;
A
#
# COMPACT_ATOMS: atom_id res chain seq x y z
N MET A 1 45.05 -22.12 -0.74
CA MET A 1 46.51 -22.30 -0.69
C MET A 1 47.16 -20.93 -0.52
N VAL A 2 47.69 -20.69 0.67
CA VAL A 2 48.34 -19.45 1.10
C VAL A 2 49.66 -19.29 0.33
N HIS A 3 49.88 -18.17 -0.34
CA HIS A 3 51.22 -17.78 -0.78
C HIS A 3 51.61 -16.45 -0.15
N SER A 4 52.51 -16.63 0.81
CA SER A 4 53.19 -15.67 1.64
C SER A 4 54.39 -15.06 0.91
N SER A 5 54.72 -13.82 1.30
CA SER A 5 56.09 -13.27 1.33
C SER A 5 56.68 -12.81 -0.02
N THR A 6 57.48 -11.75 -0.15
CA THR A 6 58.35 -11.08 0.81
C THR A 6 58.78 -9.74 0.20
N PHE A 7 58.58 -8.62 0.88
CA PHE A 7 59.13 -7.32 0.47
C PHE A 7 60.55 -7.20 1.02
N ARG A 8 61.58 -7.19 0.16
CA ARG A 8 62.99 -6.99 0.56
C ARG A 8 63.36 -5.52 0.41
N LEU A 9 63.37 -4.79 1.54
CA LEU A 9 63.92 -3.44 1.62
C LEU A 9 65.45 -3.53 1.63
N ARG A 10 66.11 -3.11 0.55
CA ARG A 10 67.58 -3.05 0.45
C ARG A 10 68.06 -1.63 0.72
N VAL A 11 68.22 -1.29 2.00
CA VAL A 11 68.81 -0.02 2.43
C VAL A 11 70.33 -0.09 2.20
N ARG A 12 70.82 0.65 1.20
CA ARG A 12 72.26 0.82 0.96
C ARG A 12 72.71 2.11 1.65
N ARG A 13 73.54 1.99 2.69
CA ARG A 13 74.33 3.09 3.26
C ARG A 13 75.66 3.19 2.49
N VAL A 14 76.04 4.37 2.01
CA VAL A 14 77.42 4.76 1.68
C VAL A 14 77.62 6.25 2.00
N PRO A 15 78.79 6.68 2.53
CA PRO A 15 78.97 7.91 3.31
C PRO A 15 79.78 8.99 2.56
N PRO A 16 80.48 9.93 3.24
CA PRO A 16 80.36 11.37 3.09
C PRO A 16 81.43 11.94 2.15
N PHE A 17 81.49 13.27 2.04
CA PHE A 17 82.48 14.09 1.33
C PHE A 17 82.18 14.41 -0.15
N ILE A 18 81.86 15.69 -0.33
CA ILE A 18 82.32 16.64 -1.36
C ILE A 18 81.15 17.50 -1.85
N ALA A 19 81.40 18.81 -1.86
CA ALA A 19 80.66 19.87 -2.55
C ALA A 19 79.41 20.45 -1.85
N SER A 20 79.68 21.11 -0.72
CA SER A 20 78.90 22.16 -0.03
C SER A 20 78.42 23.35 -0.90
N ARG A 21 78.55 23.33 -2.23
CA ARG A 21 78.17 24.44 -3.12
C ARG A 21 77.05 24.07 -4.11
N THR A 22 76.86 22.78 -4.37
CA THR A 22 75.77 22.29 -5.25
C THR A 22 74.47 22.07 -4.46
N PHE A 23 74.57 21.85 -3.15
CA PHE A 23 73.41 21.61 -2.28
C PHE A 23 72.48 22.82 -2.15
N VAL A 24 73.04 24.04 -2.14
CA VAL A 24 72.25 25.29 -2.03
C VAL A 24 71.51 25.61 -3.34
N ALA A 25 72.12 25.30 -4.49
CA ALA A 25 71.47 25.51 -5.79
C ALA A 25 70.33 24.49 -6.03
N LEU A 26 70.51 23.25 -5.57
CA LEU A 26 69.49 22.21 -5.70
C LEU A 26 68.32 22.40 -4.72
N THR A 27 68.55 22.88 -3.50
CA THR A 27 67.47 23.20 -2.55
C THR A 27 66.65 24.41 -2.99
N LEU A 28 67.27 25.42 -3.60
CA LEU A 28 66.56 26.60 -4.13
C LEU A 28 65.77 26.26 -5.41
N GLY A 29 66.29 25.35 -6.25
CA GLY A 29 65.55 24.83 -7.41
C GLY A 29 64.38 23.91 -7.02
N CYS A 30 64.56 23.03 -6.03
CA CYS A 30 63.49 22.18 -5.52
C CYS A 30 62.37 22.97 -4.84
N SER A 31 62.68 24.06 -4.13
CA SER A 31 61.65 24.91 -3.51
C SER A 31 60.80 25.69 -4.54
N ALA A 32 61.37 26.03 -5.70
CA ALA A 32 60.62 26.59 -6.82
C ALA A 32 59.68 25.57 -7.49
N LEU A 33 60.05 24.28 -7.51
CA LEU A 33 59.20 23.21 -8.04
C LEU A 33 58.09 22.80 -7.05
N LEU A 34 58.29 22.93 -5.74
CA LEU A 34 57.25 22.67 -4.73
C LEU A 34 56.17 23.77 -4.64
N ALA A 35 56.47 25.00 -5.08
CA ALA A 35 55.47 26.08 -5.14
C ALA A 35 54.40 25.87 -6.23
N GLY A 36 54.59 24.89 -7.14
CA GLY A 36 53.62 24.49 -8.16
C GLY A 36 52.70 23.33 -7.76
N CYS A 37 52.97 22.64 -6.64
CA CYS A 37 52.09 21.62 -6.06
C CYS A 37 51.20 22.23 -4.98
N GLY A 38 50.62 23.40 -5.26
CA GLY A 38 49.42 23.83 -4.56
C GLY A 38 48.28 22.98 -5.11
N GLU A 39 47.66 22.18 -4.24
CA GLU A 39 46.38 21.52 -4.49
C GLU A 39 45.46 22.52 -5.20
N ALA A 40 45.23 22.32 -6.50
CA ALA A 40 44.17 23.04 -7.18
C ALA A 40 42.92 22.63 -6.43
N ALA A 41 42.37 23.58 -5.66
CA ALA A 41 41.18 23.38 -4.85
C ALA A 41 40.20 22.57 -5.68
N ALA A 42 39.87 21.37 -5.20
CA ALA A 42 38.83 20.55 -5.80
C ALA A 42 37.67 21.49 -6.12
N PRO A 43 37.11 21.46 -7.35
CA PRO A 43 36.01 22.33 -7.71
C PRO A 43 34.99 22.21 -6.60
N ALA A 44 34.69 23.34 -5.96
CA ALA A 44 33.81 23.38 -4.79
C ALA A 44 32.62 22.48 -5.12
N ALA A 45 32.46 21.41 -4.34
CA ALA A 45 31.27 20.58 -4.43
C ALA A 45 30.08 21.56 -4.45
N PRO A 46 29.08 21.35 -5.34
CA PRO A 46 27.94 22.25 -5.45
C PRO A 46 27.46 22.59 -4.05
N ALA A 47 27.48 23.87 -3.70
CA ALA A 47 27.14 24.33 -2.36
C ALA A 47 25.87 23.62 -1.94
N GLU A 48 25.96 22.82 -0.88
CA GLU A 48 24.83 22.03 -0.39
C GLU A 48 23.68 23.00 -0.16
N ALA A 49 22.59 22.81 -0.93
CA ALA A 49 21.47 23.72 -0.90
C ALA A 49 20.98 23.81 0.55
N ALA A 50 20.87 25.03 1.07
CA ALA A 50 20.51 25.24 2.46
C ALA A 50 19.23 24.46 2.79
N PRO A 51 19.22 23.66 3.86
CA PRO A 51 18.13 22.75 4.12
C PRO A 51 16.81 23.52 4.32
N PRO A 52 15.68 22.98 3.87
CA PRO A 52 14.39 23.62 4.06
C PRO A 52 14.10 23.80 5.56
N VAL A 53 13.58 24.98 5.92
CA VAL A 53 13.35 25.37 7.32
C VAL A 53 11.87 25.28 7.63
N VAL A 54 11.54 24.54 8.69
CA VAL A 54 10.20 24.53 9.26
C VAL A 54 10.05 25.76 10.16
N GLN A 55 9.14 26.66 9.80
CA GLN A 55 8.82 27.87 10.57
C GLN A 55 7.37 27.76 11.06
N GLY A 56 7.18 27.24 12.27
CA GLY A 56 5.84 26.98 12.82
C GLY A 56 5.08 25.95 11.97
N THR A 57 3.99 26.37 11.33
CA THR A 57 3.15 25.54 10.43
C THR A 57 3.51 25.68 8.95
N GLN A 58 4.54 26.45 8.60
CA GLN A 58 4.98 26.68 7.23
C GLN A 58 6.32 26.01 6.96
N LEU A 59 6.43 25.32 5.83
CA LEU A 59 7.69 24.80 5.31
C LEU A 59 8.25 25.81 4.30
N ARG A 60 9.39 26.42 4.61
CA ARG A 60 10.05 27.39 3.71
C ARG A 60 11.24 26.77 3.02
N PHE A 61 11.25 26.89 1.70
CA PHE A 61 12.39 26.58 0.84
C PHE A 61 13.11 27.89 0.48
N PRO A 62 14.45 27.92 0.53
CA PRO A 62 15.23 28.99 -0.08
C PRO A 62 14.93 29.11 -1.59
N PRO A 63 15.12 30.31 -2.19
CA PRO A 63 15.03 30.44 -3.65
C PRO A 63 16.00 29.47 -4.34
N ASP A 64 15.58 28.91 -5.47
CA ASP A 64 16.33 27.94 -6.28
C ASP A 64 16.70 26.62 -5.59
N HIS A 65 16.01 26.27 -4.50
CA HIS A 65 16.20 24.98 -3.84
C HIS A 65 15.83 23.81 -4.78
N PRO A 66 16.68 22.78 -4.94
CA PRO A 66 16.47 21.70 -5.93
C PRO A 66 15.16 20.94 -5.73
N GLN A 67 14.63 20.88 -4.50
CA GLN A 67 13.33 20.25 -4.22
C GLN A 67 12.13 21.03 -4.76
N LEU A 68 12.23 22.35 -5.01
CA LEU A 68 11.14 23.13 -5.61
C LEU A 68 10.83 22.63 -7.03
N ALA A 69 11.84 22.18 -7.77
CA ALA A 69 11.68 21.61 -9.11
C ALA A 69 10.92 20.27 -9.12
N LEU A 70 10.74 19.62 -7.96
CA LEU A 70 10.04 18.35 -7.80
C LEU A 70 8.57 18.53 -7.37
N LEU A 71 8.15 19.74 -7.01
CA LEU A 71 6.81 20.00 -6.52
C LEU A 71 5.85 20.29 -7.67
N GLY A 72 4.95 19.35 -7.95
CA GLY A 72 3.80 19.58 -8.82
C GLY A 72 2.67 20.23 -8.03
N VAL A 73 2.27 21.45 -8.40
CA VAL A 73 1.12 22.14 -7.82
C VAL A 73 0.01 22.22 -8.87
N SER A 74 -1.23 21.99 -8.43
CA SER A 74 -2.42 22.21 -9.24
C SER A 74 -3.45 23.00 -8.45
N GLU A 75 -4.31 23.71 -9.16
CA GLU A 75 -5.38 24.49 -8.53
C GLU A 75 -6.40 23.56 -7.88
N ALA A 76 -6.80 23.89 -6.64
CA ALA A 76 -7.92 23.22 -5.99
C ALA A 76 -9.22 23.54 -6.75
N ARG A 77 -9.97 22.50 -7.13
CA ARG A 77 -11.26 22.62 -7.81
C ARG A 77 -12.37 21.96 -6.99
N PRO A 78 -13.62 22.47 -7.05
CA PRO A 78 -14.77 21.80 -6.46
C PRO A 78 -14.94 20.39 -7.01
N SER A 79 -15.46 19.48 -6.19
CA SER A 79 -15.75 18.11 -6.63
C SER A 79 -16.91 18.08 -7.62
N THR A 80 -16.86 17.12 -8.54
CA THR A 80 -17.92 16.83 -9.51
C THR A 80 -18.64 15.54 -9.13
N GLN A 81 -19.88 15.40 -9.59
CA GLN A 81 -20.64 14.16 -9.45
C GLN A 81 -19.90 13.00 -10.15
N ILE A 82 -19.78 11.86 -9.47
CA ILE A 82 -19.23 10.63 -10.04
C ILE A 82 -20.38 9.67 -10.26
N ALA A 83 -20.56 9.21 -11.50
CA ALA A 83 -21.48 8.12 -11.80
C ALA A 83 -20.85 6.80 -11.35
N VAL A 84 -21.63 5.98 -10.63
CA VAL A 84 -21.22 4.65 -10.17
C VAL A 84 -22.25 3.65 -10.63
N ASP A 85 -21.78 2.56 -11.22
CA ASP A 85 -22.64 1.44 -11.62
C ASP A 85 -22.88 0.52 -10.42
N LEU A 86 -24.15 0.37 -10.03
CA LEU A 86 -24.56 -0.52 -8.94
C LEU A 86 -25.42 -1.65 -9.52
N PRO A 87 -24.84 -2.84 -9.79
CA PRO A 87 -25.62 -3.96 -10.30
C PRO A 87 -26.62 -4.45 -9.24
N ALA A 88 -27.83 -4.74 -9.67
CA ALA A 88 -28.90 -5.23 -8.82
C ALA A 88 -29.65 -6.40 -9.47
N ARG A 89 -30.42 -7.14 -8.67
CA ARG A 89 -31.28 -8.23 -9.14
C ARG A 89 -32.68 -8.10 -8.54
N LEU A 90 -33.68 -8.53 -9.30
CA LEU A 90 -35.03 -8.67 -8.78
C LEU A 90 -35.10 -9.89 -7.87
N VAL A 91 -35.68 -9.69 -6.68
CA VAL A 91 -35.94 -10.74 -5.69
C VAL A 91 -37.41 -10.71 -5.32
N TRP A 92 -37.91 -11.84 -4.79
CA TRP A 92 -39.26 -11.87 -4.25
C TRP A 92 -39.39 -10.87 -3.10
N ASN A 93 -40.56 -10.22 -3.02
CA ASN A 93 -40.88 -9.41 -1.87
C ASN A 93 -41.21 -10.35 -0.70
N GLU A 94 -40.27 -10.53 0.21
CA GLU A 94 -40.42 -11.39 1.39
C GLU A 94 -41.50 -10.88 2.35
N GLU A 95 -41.86 -9.59 2.34
CA GLU A 95 -43.00 -9.05 3.12
C GLU A 95 -44.36 -9.52 2.57
N ARG A 96 -44.39 -9.98 1.32
CA ARG A 96 -45.59 -10.44 0.62
C ARG A 96 -45.51 -11.90 0.19
N THR A 97 -44.52 -12.64 0.70
CA THR A 97 -44.30 -14.06 0.38
C THR A 97 -44.42 -14.87 1.66
N GLN A 98 -45.45 -15.71 1.75
CA GLN A 98 -45.64 -16.58 2.91
C GLN A 98 -45.38 -18.04 2.54
N ARG A 99 -44.53 -18.70 3.33
CA ARG A 99 -44.37 -20.16 3.31
C ARG A 99 -45.46 -20.76 4.21
N ILE A 100 -46.32 -21.60 3.63
CA ILE A 100 -47.46 -22.20 4.32
C ILE A 100 -47.11 -23.63 4.69
N TYR A 101 -47.39 -24.01 5.94
CA TYR A 101 -47.19 -25.35 6.48
C TYR A 101 -48.49 -25.90 7.04
N ALA A 102 -48.66 -27.22 7.01
CA ALA A 102 -49.80 -27.85 7.64
C ALA A 102 -49.64 -27.80 9.18
N PRO A 103 -50.69 -27.41 9.94
CA PRO A 103 -50.63 -27.35 11.40
C PRO A 103 -50.61 -28.73 12.06
N PHE A 104 -51.12 -29.76 11.37
CA PHE A 104 -51.13 -31.14 11.83
C PHE A 104 -50.52 -32.06 10.78
N ALA A 105 -49.87 -33.13 11.24
CA ALA A 105 -49.42 -34.20 10.35
C ALA A 105 -50.62 -34.93 9.75
N GLY A 106 -50.51 -35.36 8.50
CA GLY A 106 -51.60 -36.03 7.81
C GLY A 106 -51.22 -36.44 6.40
N ARG A 107 -52.08 -37.24 5.78
CA ARG A 107 -51.94 -37.67 4.39
C ARG A 107 -52.53 -36.60 3.48
N VAL A 108 -51.83 -36.24 2.41
CA VAL A 108 -52.38 -35.36 1.37
C VAL A 108 -53.46 -36.11 0.59
N ALA A 109 -54.69 -35.64 0.65
CA ALA A 109 -55.84 -36.20 -0.07
C ALA A 109 -56.00 -35.55 -1.45
N ALA A 110 -55.72 -34.25 -1.57
CA ALA A 110 -55.74 -33.53 -2.85
C ALA A 110 -54.86 -32.28 -2.81
N ILE A 111 -54.25 -31.92 -3.93
CA ILE A 111 -53.62 -30.61 -4.16
C ILE A 111 -54.57 -29.81 -5.06
N ARG A 112 -54.88 -28.57 -4.66
CA ARG A 112 -55.92 -27.73 -5.28
C ARG A 112 -55.36 -26.52 -6.02
N ALA A 113 -54.10 -26.17 -5.80
CA ALA A 113 -53.39 -25.12 -6.53
C ALA A 113 -52.04 -25.66 -7.02
N ASP A 114 -51.68 -25.32 -8.26
CA ASP A 114 -50.42 -25.72 -8.88
C ASP A 114 -49.42 -24.54 -8.95
N LEU A 115 -48.16 -24.84 -9.21
CA LEU A 115 -47.09 -23.85 -9.32
C LEU A 115 -47.39 -22.85 -10.45
N GLY A 116 -47.21 -21.57 -10.16
CA GLY A 116 -47.47 -20.49 -11.11
C GLY A 116 -48.96 -20.11 -11.24
N GLN A 117 -49.89 -20.84 -10.63
CA GLN A 117 -51.27 -20.38 -10.55
C GLN A 117 -51.42 -19.18 -9.61
N THR A 118 -52.24 -18.23 -10.04
CA THR A 118 -52.61 -17.09 -9.19
C THR A 118 -53.66 -17.53 -8.18
N VAL A 119 -53.39 -17.31 -6.89
CA VAL A 119 -54.30 -17.63 -5.78
C VAL A 119 -54.70 -16.36 -5.03
N LYS A 120 -55.89 -16.37 -4.42
CA LYS A 120 -56.39 -15.30 -3.54
C LYS A 120 -56.30 -15.73 -2.09
N ALA A 121 -56.29 -14.77 -1.17
CA ALA A 121 -56.36 -15.06 0.26
C ALA A 121 -57.61 -15.92 0.58
N GLY A 122 -57.41 -16.98 1.35
CA GLY A 122 -58.47 -17.94 1.71
C GLY A 122 -58.74 -19.02 0.66
N ALA A 123 -58.09 -18.99 -0.52
CA ALA A 123 -58.24 -20.06 -1.49
C ALA A 123 -57.64 -21.38 -0.95
N PRO A 124 -58.34 -22.52 -1.08
CA PRO A 124 -57.83 -23.81 -0.62
C PRO A 124 -56.65 -24.26 -1.48
N LEU A 125 -55.51 -24.55 -0.85
CA LEU A 125 -54.29 -24.97 -1.54
C LEU A 125 -54.12 -26.49 -1.58
N ALA A 126 -54.48 -27.17 -0.50
CA ALA A 126 -54.43 -28.63 -0.39
C ALA A 126 -55.47 -29.12 0.63
N LEU A 127 -55.88 -30.39 0.51
CA LEU A 127 -56.71 -31.10 1.46
C LEU A 127 -55.89 -32.21 2.10
N LEU A 128 -55.91 -32.27 3.44
CA LEU A 128 -55.17 -33.26 4.22
C LEU A 128 -56.12 -34.04 5.12
N ALA A 129 -55.95 -35.36 5.18
CA ALA A 129 -56.58 -36.22 6.16
C ALA A 129 -55.61 -36.44 7.33
N SER A 130 -55.89 -35.82 8.49
CA SER A 130 -55.06 -35.87 9.69
C SER A 130 -55.70 -36.73 10.78
N PRO A 131 -55.11 -37.88 11.14
CA PRO A 131 -55.54 -38.67 12.30
C PRO A 131 -55.41 -37.91 13.63
N ASP A 132 -54.33 -37.16 13.79
CA ASP A 132 -54.01 -36.41 15.02
C ASP A 132 -55.05 -35.35 15.32
N PHE A 133 -55.54 -34.65 14.28
CA PHE A 133 -56.64 -33.70 14.41
C PHE A 133 -57.95 -34.38 14.84
N GLY A 134 -58.19 -35.61 14.39
CA GLY A 134 -59.35 -36.41 14.82
C GLY A 134 -59.28 -36.78 16.30
N GLN A 135 -58.10 -37.15 16.81
CA GLN A 135 -57.90 -37.41 18.24
C GLN A 135 -58.13 -36.15 19.07
N ALA A 136 -57.55 -35.01 18.67
CA ALA A 136 -57.72 -33.74 19.38
C ALA A 136 -59.21 -33.31 19.49
N GLN A 137 -60.01 -33.54 18.43
CA GLN A 137 -61.45 -33.29 18.48
C GLN A 137 -62.18 -34.22 19.43
N ALA A 138 -61.83 -35.51 19.42
CA ALA A 138 -62.44 -36.49 20.33
C ALA A 138 -62.14 -36.19 21.80
N ASP A 139 -60.92 -35.74 22.11
CA ASP A 139 -60.53 -35.34 23.46
C ASP A 139 -61.29 -34.10 23.93
N THR A 140 -61.45 -33.11 23.04
CA THR A 140 -62.26 -31.91 23.33
C THR A 140 -63.72 -32.27 23.61
N ALA A 141 -64.27 -33.27 22.92
CA ALA A 141 -65.66 -33.71 23.11
C ALA A 141 -65.90 -34.51 24.41
N LYS A 142 -64.84 -35.05 25.03
CA LYS A 142 -64.93 -35.80 26.30
C LYS A 142 -64.76 -34.92 27.54
N ALA A 143 -64.15 -33.75 27.39
CA ALA A 143 -63.87 -32.79 28.46
C ALA A 143 -65.10 -31.93 28.79
#